data_AF-A0A151LLD6-F1
#
_entry.id   AF-A0A151LLD6-F1
#
_cell.length_a   1.000
_cell.length_b   1.000
_cell.length_c   1.000
_cell.angle_alpha   90.00
_cell.angle_beta   90.00
_cell.angle_gamma   90.00
#
_symmetry.space_group_name_H-M   'P 1'
#
loop_
_entity.id
_entity.type
_entity.pdbx_description
1 polymer ?
#
loop_
_entity_poly.entity_id
_entity_poly.type
_entity_poly.pdbx_seq_one_letter_code
_entity_poly.pdbx_strand_id
1 'polypeptide(L)' 'MREVISIHVGQAGIQVGNACWELFCLEHGIQPDGQMPSDKAARANDDAFNTFFSETGAGKH' A
#
# COMPACT_ATOMS: atom_id res chain seq x y z
N MET A 1 15.05 -1.35 6.72
CA MET A 1 13.73 -1.72 6.19
C MET A 1 13.81 -3.11 5.58
N ARG A 2 12.83 -3.98 5.85
CA ARG A 2 12.73 -5.30 5.21
C ARG A 2 11.44 -5.30 4.41
N GLU A 3 11.53 -5.64 3.14
CA GLU A 3 10.39 -5.66 2.22
C GLU A 3 9.74 -7.03 2.20
N VAL A 4 8.45 -7.07 1.91
CA VAL A 4 7.64 -8.28 1.76
C VAL A 4 6.95 -8.25 0.39
N ILE A 5 7.01 -9.39 -0.32
CA ILE A 5 6.30 -9.57 -1.59
C ILE A 5 5.09 -10.46 -1.34
N SER A 6 3.89 -9.91 -1.57
CA SER A 6 2.63 -10.65 -1.50
C SER A 6 2.27 -11.25 -2.87
N ILE A 7 2.29 -12.58 -2.99
CA ILE A 7 1.93 -13.30 -4.22
C ILE A 7 0.52 -13.89 -4.08
N HIS A 8 -0.38 -13.53 -4.99
CA HIS A 8 -1.76 -14.00 -5.00
C HIS A 8 -1.99 -14.92 -6.20
N VAL A 9 -2.41 -16.18 -5.96
CA VAL A 9 -2.53 -17.22 -7.01
C VAL A 9 -3.94 -17.81 -7.02
N GLY A 10 -4.50 -17.98 -8.22
CA GLY A 10 -5.83 -18.54 -8.42
C GLY A 10 -6.97 -17.57 -8.10
N GLN A 11 -8.20 -17.97 -8.43
CA GLN A 11 -9.38 -17.10 -8.32
C GLN A 11 -9.61 -16.58 -6.90
N ALA A 12 -9.58 -17.48 -5.91
CA ALA A 12 -9.77 -17.10 -4.51
C ALA A 12 -8.62 -16.20 -4.02
N GLY A 13 -7.37 -16.52 -4.36
CA GLY A 13 -6.21 -15.73 -3.96
C GLY A 13 -6.26 -14.30 -4.49
N ILE A 14 -6.64 -14.12 -5.76
CA ILE A 14 -6.77 -12.79 -6.38
C ILE A 14 -7.89 -11.98 -5.72
N GLN A 15 -9.06 -12.59 -5.47
CA GLN A 15 -10.18 -11.87 -4.86
C GLN A 15 -9.87 -11.42 -3.42
N VAL A 16 -9.26 -12.31 -2.64
CA VAL A 16 -8.80 -11.95 -1.28
C VAL A 16 -7.71 -10.89 -1.35
N GLY A 17 -6.74 -11.04 -2.25
CA GLY A 17 -5.66 -10.06 -2.44
C GLY A 17 -6.19 -8.66 -2.75
N ASN A 18 -7.17 -8.54 -3.64
CA ASN A 18 -7.80 -7.25 -3.95
C ASN A 18 -8.44 -6.61 -2.72
N ALA A 19 -9.21 -7.37 -1.94
CA ALA A 19 -9.84 -6.86 -0.72
C ALA A 19 -8.79 -6.47 0.35
N CYS A 20 -7.72 -7.26 0.48
CA CYS A 20 -6.62 -6.94 1.40
C CYS A 20 -5.92 -5.63 1.02
N TRP A 21 -5.60 -5.43 -0.27
CA TRP A 21 -4.94 -4.21 -0.72
C TRP A 21 -5.86 -2.99 -0.65
N GLU A 22 -7.17 -3.14 -0.90
CA GLU A 22 -8.13 -2.07 -0.66
C GLU A 22 -8.10 -1.60 0.80
N LEU A 23 -8.11 -2.56 1.74
CA LEU A 23 -8.02 -2.25 3.17
C LEU A 23 -6.66 -1.61 3.53
N PHE A 24 -5.54 -2.14 3.03
CA PHE A 24 -4.22 -1.55 3.28
C PHE A 24 -4.11 -0.11 2.79
N CYS A 25 -4.65 0.19 1.61
CA CYS A 25 -4.71 1.55 1.10
C CYS A 25 -5.56 2.45 2.01
N LEU A 26 -6.72 1.98 2.46
CA LEU A 26 -7.58 2.76 3.37
C LEU A 26 -6.92 3.03 4.72
N GLU A 27 -6.28 2.03 5.33
CA GLU A 27 -5.58 2.15 6.61
C GLU A 27 -4.43 3.17 6.54
N HIS A 28 -3.73 3.22 5.41
CA HIS A 28 -2.60 4.12 5.20
C HIS A 28 -2.98 5.43 4.49
N GLY A 29 -4.27 5.62 4.16
CA GLY A 29 -4.76 6.83 3.51
C GLY A 29 -4.28 7.02 2.08
N ILE A 30 -3.99 5.93 1.37
CA ILE A 30 -3.62 5.92 -0.05
C ILE A 30 -4.88 5.89 -0.87
N GLN A 31 -4.94 6.81 -1.83
CA GLN A 31 -6.03 6.89 -2.77
C GLN A 31 -5.92 5.79 -3.84
N PRO A 32 -7.01 5.48 -4.56
CA PRO A 32 -6.98 4.47 -5.62
C PRO A 32 -5.97 4.75 -6.75
N ASP A 33 -5.53 6.00 -6.92
CA ASP A 33 -4.47 6.39 -7.87
C ASP A 33 -3.04 6.18 -7.31
N GLY A 34 -2.92 5.77 -6.05
CA GLY A 34 -1.69 5.56 -5.30
C GLY A 34 -1.14 6.82 -4.62
N GLN A 35 -1.87 7.94 -4.63
CA GLN A 35 -1.44 9.16 -3.97
C GLN A 35 -1.83 9.18 -2.50
N MET A 36 -0.92 9.63 -1.63
CA MET A 36 -1.23 9.92 -0.24
C MET A 36 -1.43 11.43 -0.06
N PRO A 37 -2.57 11.91 0.49
CA PRO A 37 -2.78 13.33 0.73
C PRO A 37 -1.68 13.96 1.62
N SER A 38 -1.27 15.17 1.31
CA SER A 38 -0.17 15.90 1.95
C SER A 38 -0.26 15.97 3.48
N ASP A 39 -1.49 16.03 4.01
CA ASP A 39 -1.75 16.18 5.44
C ASP A 39 -1.51 14.87 6.22
N LYS A 40 -1.41 13.74 5.50
CA LYS A 40 -1.12 12.41 6.05
C LYS A 40 0.31 11.94 5.77
N ALA A 41 1.00 12.51 4.78
CA ALA A 41 2.37 12.15 4.44
C ALA A 41 3.36 12.32 5.62
N ALA A 42 3.13 13.29 6.50
CA ALA A 42 3.93 13.47 7.71
C ALA A 42 3.81 12.30 8.72
N ARG A 43 2.74 11.50 8.65
CA ARG A 43 2.53 10.27 9.45
C ARG A 43 3.00 8.99 8.74
N ALA A 44 3.29 9.06 7.43
CA ALA A 44 3.82 7.94 6.65
C ALA A 44 5.29 7.59 6.98
N ASN A 45 5.92 8.40 7.85
CA ASN A 45 7.24 8.13 8.41
C ASN A 45 7.23 7.00 9.46
N ASP A 46 6.10 6.32 9.65
CA ASP A 46 6.02 5.06 10.39
C ASP A 46 6.55 3.94 9.46
N ASP A 47 7.81 3.57 9.66
CA ASP A 47 8.63 2.69 8.80
C ASP A 47 7.99 1.35 8.40
N ALA A 48 6.92 0.92 9.08
CA ALA A 48 6.22 -0.34 8.84
C ALA A 48 5.47 -0.37 7.49
N PHE A 49 5.05 0.79 6.97
CA PHE A 49 4.29 0.87 5.72
C PHE A 49 5.12 0.50 4.49
N ASN A 50 6.36 0.98 4.43
CA ASN A 50 7.29 0.74 3.33
C ASN A 50 7.80 -0.71 3.29
N THR A 51 7.38 -1.57 4.23
CA THR A 51 7.56 -3.02 4.09
C THR A 51 6.72 -3.60 2.96
N PHE A 52 5.54 -3.02 2.67
CA PHE A 52 4.60 -3.53 1.68
C PHE A 52 4.49 -2.66 0.43
N PHE A 53 4.72 -1.34 0.55
CA PHE A 53 4.58 -0.40 -0.55
C PHE A 53 5.93 0.20 -0.95
N SER A 54 6.04 0.57 -2.22
CA SER A 54 7.23 1.23 -2.77
C SER A 54 6.85 2.58 -3.35
N GLU A 55 7.62 3.62 -3.07
CA GLU A 55 7.35 4.95 -3.61
C GLU A 55 8.03 5.16 -4.97
N THR A 56 7.29 5.71 -5.92
CA THR A 56 7.84 6.18 -7.19
C THR A 56 8.31 7.63 -7.09
N GLY A 57 9.15 8.10 -8.03
CA GLY A 57 9.59 9.50 -8.06
C GLY A 57 8.47 10.55 -8.27
N ALA A 58 7.23 10.11 -8.54
CA ALA A 58 6.05 10.96 -8.65
C ALA A 58 5.16 10.92 -7.38
N GLY A 59 5.65 10.35 -6.27
CA GLY A 59 4.93 10.26 -4.99
C GLY A 59 3.80 9.23 -4.96
N LYS A 60 3.80 8.29 -5.92
CA LYS A 60 2.84 7.17 -5.94
C LYS A 60 3.37 5.99 -5.14
N HIS A 61 2.51 5.41 -4.30
CA HIS A 61 2.72 4.15 -3.58
C HIS A 61 1.89 2.99 -4.16
#